data_AF-V9D946-F1
#
_entry.id   AF-V9D946-F1
#
_cell.length_a   1.000
_cell.length_b   1.000
_cell.length_c   1.000
_cell.angle_alpha   90.00
_cell.angle_beta   90.00
_cell.angle_gamma   90.00
#
_symmetry.space_group_name_H-M   'P 1'
#
loop_
_entity.id
_entity.type
_entity.pdbx_description
1 polymer ?
#
loop_
_entity_poly.entity_id
_entity_poly.type
_entity_poly.pdbx_seq_one_letter_code
_entity_poly.pdbx_strand_id
1 'polypeptide(L)'
;MPAQGCITAELYVDGQPLKEYSDPEREAEDDHRMTRYVEVKAGQRFSVKVALLPGFQFFTASDVRIEFYIDQNHHWQSFNCPYESVVTYRAELQHREEVWFHSSLMKDEFTGQWVTTSYGFGPLAVDGDAPLPENLTPSDIDLLGSLRVSVYRAKKKTLYKPYVWDGSTPKPLDEISERALKGKAIKHNVK
;
A
#
# COMPACT_ATOMS: atom_id res chain seq x y z
N MET A 1 13.33 -0.74 19.57
CA MET A 1 12.16 -1.47 20.08
C MET A 1 11.27 -1.83 18.91
N PRO A 2 10.74 -3.06 18.85
CA PRO A 2 9.82 -3.49 17.80
C PRO A 2 8.70 -2.46 17.62
N ALA A 3 8.40 -2.14 16.37
CA ALA A 3 7.12 -1.51 16.04
C ALA A 3 5.99 -2.57 15.99
N GLN A 4 6.34 -3.85 15.92
CA GLN A 4 5.42 -4.97 16.00
C GLN A 4 4.59 -4.89 17.30
N GLY A 5 3.26 -4.92 17.14
CA GLY A 5 2.28 -4.81 18.23
C GLY A 5 1.72 -3.42 18.47
N CYS A 6 2.34 -2.36 17.92
CA CYS A 6 1.82 -0.98 18.02
C CYS A 6 1.35 -0.41 16.67
N ILE A 7 1.42 -1.20 15.59
CA ILE A 7 0.96 -0.85 14.26
C ILE A 7 0.13 -2.01 13.71
N THR A 8 -1.01 -1.72 13.11
CA THR A 8 -1.80 -2.69 12.35
C THR A 8 -2.07 -2.17 10.96
N ALA A 9 -2.00 -3.04 9.96
CA ALA A 9 -2.53 -2.81 8.62
C ALA A 9 -3.54 -3.92 8.33
N GLU A 10 -4.75 -3.55 7.92
CA GLU A 10 -5.85 -4.48 7.68
C GLU A 10 -6.47 -4.18 6.31
N LEU A 11 -6.64 -5.22 5.49
CA LEU A 11 -7.38 -5.11 4.23
C LEU A 11 -8.88 -5.34 4.47
N TYR A 12 -9.70 -4.45 3.92
CA TYR A 12 -11.16 -4.58 3.89
C TYR A 12 -11.62 -4.72 2.45
N VAL A 13 -12.50 -5.67 2.18
CA VAL A 13 -13.12 -5.90 0.88
C VAL A 13 -14.63 -5.80 1.03
N ASP A 14 -15.26 -4.97 0.19
CA ASP A 14 -16.69 -4.68 0.23
C ASP A 14 -17.18 -4.29 1.65
N GLY A 15 -16.33 -3.58 2.40
CA GLY A 15 -16.60 -3.07 3.75
C GLY A 15 -16.36 -4.07 4.89
N GLN A 16 -15.93 -5.30 4.60
CA GLN A 16 -15.63 -6.32 5.62
C GLN A 16 -14.13 -6.59 5.71
N PRO A 17 -13.58 -6.85 6.92
CA PRO A 17 -12.19 -7.24 7.05
C PRO A 17 -11.96 -8.56 6.32
N LEU A 18 -10.94 -8.59 5.46
CA LEU A 18 -10.59 -9.78 4.70
C LEU A 18 -9.69 -10.69 5.54
N LYS A 19 -9.86 -11.99 5.35
CA LYS A 19 -8.97 -12.96 5.98
C LYS A 19 -7.59 -12.91 5.31
N GLU A 20 -6.57 -12.72 6.14
CA GLU A 20 -5.17 -12.67 5.73
C GLU A 20 -4.44 -13.96 6.14
N TYR A 21 -3.57 -14.45 5.26
CA TYR A 21 -2.80 -15.67 5.45
C TYR A 21 -1.31 -15.33 5.60
N SER A 22 -0.64 -15.95 6.56
CA SER A 22 0.81 -15.87 6.69
C SER A 22 1.50 -16.64 5.57
N ASP A 23 2.69 -16.20 5.17
CA ASP A 23 3.55 -16.91 4.23
C ASP A 23 4.08 -18.20 4.87
N PRO A 24 3.76 -19.40 4.35
CA PRO A 24 4.23 -20.66 4.91
C PRO A 24 5.72 -20.91 4.68
N GLU A 25 6.36 -20.22 3.72
CA GLU A 25 7.75 -20.47 3.31
C GLU A 25 8.75 -19.47 3.89
N ARG A 26 8.28 -18.46 4.61
CA ARG A 26 9.15 -17.40 5.13
C ARG A 26 9.66 -17.74 6.53
N GLU A 27 10.97 -17.58 6.72
CA GLU A 27 11.55 -17.50 8.07
C GLU A 27 10.85 -16.39 8.87
N ALA A 28 10.80 -16.55 10.20
CA ALA A 28 10.04 -15.71 11.13
C ALA A 28 10.05 -14.22 10.74
N GLU A 29 8.86 -13.60 10.74
CA GLU A 29 8.71 -12.20 10.37
C GLU A 29 9.64 -11.32 11.22
N ASP A 30 10.45 -10.49 10.55
CA ASP A 30 11.25 -9.50 11.25
C ASP A 30 10.36 -8.35 11.77
N ASP A 31 10.85 -7.65 12.80
CA ASP A 31 10.15 -6.54 13.46
C ASP A 31 9.75 -5.37 12.54
N HIS A 32 10.21 -5.37 11.29
CA HIS A 32 10.12 -4.26 10.35
C HIS A 32 9.30 -4.57 9.11
N ARG A 33 9.03 -5.84 8.81
CA ARG A 33 8.30 -6.25 7.61
C ARG A 33 7.37 -7.43 7.89
N MET A 34 6.08 -7.16 7.74
CA MET A 34 5.02 -8.16 7.71
C MET A 34 4.60 -8.43 6.27
N THR A 35 4.29 -9.66 5.92
CA THR A 35 3.70 -9.98 4.61
C THR A 35 2.55 -10.96 4.77
N ARG A 36 1.47 -10.66 4.06
CA ARG A 36 0.19 -11.35 4.18
C ARG A 36 -0.35 -11.60 2.78
N TYR A 37 -0.89 -12.79 2.59
CA TYR A 37 -1.56 -13.19 1.36
C TYR A 37 -3.07 -13.12 1.56
N VAL A 38 -3.77 -12.80 0.47
CA VAL A 38 -5.22 -12.64 0.46
C VAL A 38 -5.79 -13.22 -0.81
N GLU A 39 -7.02 -13.71 -0.73
CA GLU A 39 -7.78 -14.19 -1.89
C GLU A 39 -8.89 -13.19 -2.20
N VAL A 40 -8.88 -12.67 -3.44
CA VAL A 40 -9.80 -11.62 -3.90
C VAL A 40 -10.30 -11.93 -5.31
N LYS A 41 -11.42 -11.34 -5.69
CA LYS A 41 -12.01 -11.44 -7.04
C LYS A 41 -11.95 -10.09 -7.74
N ALA A 42 -11.82 -10.13 -9.05
CA ALA A 42 -11.96 -8.95 -9.89
C ALA A 42 -13.34 -8.28 -9.68
N GLY A 43 -13.35 -6.95 -9.69
CA GLY A 43 -14.52 -6.11 -9.47
C GLY A 43 -14.80 -5.79 -7.99
N GLN A 44 -14.15 -6.46 -7.04
CA GLN A 44 -14.34 -6.15 -5.62
C GLN A 44 -13.65 -4.84 -5.24
N ARG A 45 -14.32 -4.02 -4.41
CA ARG A 45 -13.75 -2.78 -3.91
C ARG A 45 -12.98 -3.07 -2.64
N PHE A 46 -11.85 -2.39 -2.48
CA PHE A 46 -11.05 -2.57 -1.29
C PHE A 46 -10.71 -1.26 -0.61
N SER A 47 -10.37 -1.37 0.67
CA SER A 47 -9.79 -0.30 1.46
C SER A 47 -8.75 -0.86 2.41
N VAL A 48 -7.70 -0.09 2.68
CA VAL A 48 -6.66 -0.46 3.63
C VAL A 48 -6.78 0.45 4.83
N LYS A 49 -6.94 -0.14 6.02
CA LYS A 49 -6.91 0.59 7.28
C LYS A 49 -5.56 0.40 7.94
N VAL A 50 -4.91 1.51 8.28
CA VAL A 50 -3.67 1.50 9.07
C VAL A 50 -3.95 2.17 10.40
N ALA A 51 -3.55 1.54 11.50
CA ALA A 51 -3.69 2.11 12.83
C ALA A 51 -2.37 2.12 13.58
N LEU A 52 -2.10 3.24 14.26
CA LEU A 52 -1.10 3.35 15.32
C LEU A 52 -1.85 3.10 16.64
N LEU A 53 -1.40 2.10 17.40
CA LEU A 53 -2.03 1.70 18.65
C LEU A 53 -1.38 2.42 19.85
N PRO A 54 -2.08 2.53 20.99
CA PRO A 54 -1.47 3.00 22.24
C PRO A 54 -0.19 2.23 22.55
N GLY A 55 0.85 2.94 23.02
CA GLY A 55 2.19 2.36 23.17
C GLY A 55 3.15 2.71 22.03
N PHE A 56 2.65 3.19 20.89
CA PHE A 56 3.52 3.60 19.78
C PHE A 56 4.45 4.74 20.21
N GLN A 57 5.76 4.50 20.13
CA GLN A 57 6.79 5.47 20.49
C GLN A 57 7.11 6.39 19.31
N PHE A 58 7.01 7.71 19.48
CA PHE A 58 7.48 8.70 18.50
C PHE A 58 8.99 8.94 18.59
N PHE A 59 9.61 8.67 19.74
CA PHE A 59 11.01 9.00 20.03
C PHE A 59 11.32 10.49 19.77
N THR A 60 12.09 10.76 18.72
CA THR A 60 12.52 12.11 18.31
C THR A 60 11.88 12.54 16.98
N ALA A 61 10.84 11.83 16.53
CA ALA A 61 10.13 12.12 15.30
C ALA A 61 9.23 13.35 15.46
N SER A 62 9.19 14.20 14.43
CA SER A 62 8.18 15.26 14.30
C SER A 62 6.86 14.72 13.74
N ASP A 63 6.94 13.67 12.94
CA ASP A 63 5.81 13.06 12.25
C ASP A 63 6.03 11.56 12.06
N VAL A 64 4.92 10.82 12.03
CA VAL A 64 4.87 9.46 11.48
C VAL A 64 4.26 9.55 10.09
N ARG A 65 4.96 9.01 9.11
CA ARG A 65 4.50 8.94 7.73
C ARG A 65 3.99 7.54 7.44
N ILE A 66 2.84 7.49 6.80
CA ILE A 66 2.19 6.27 6.32
C ILE A 66 2.06 6.42 4.82
N GLU A 67 2.82 5.64 4.07
CA GLU A 67 2.79 5.66 2.61
C GLU A 67 2.14 4.38 2.10
N PHE A 68 1.25 4.55 1.13
CA PHE A 68 0.49 3.47 0.53
C PHE A 68 0.81 3.38 -0.97
N TYR A 69 1.05 2.16 -1.42
CA TYR A 69 1.42 1.82 -2.79
C TYR A 69 0.56 0.67 -3.30
N ILE A 70 0.14 0.77 -4.55
CA ILE A 70 -0.64 -0.25 -5.26
C ILE A 70 0.18 -0.72 -6.45
N ASP A 71 0.35 -2.04 -6.57
CA ASP A 71 1.11 -2.70 -7.62
C ASP A 71 2.53 -2.10 -7.79
N GLN A 72 2.95 -1.82 -9.02
CA GLN A 72 4.24 -1.21 -9.36
C GLN A 72 4.33 0.29 -9.07
N ASN A 73 3.22 0.94 -8.70
CA ASN A 73 3.23 2.40 -8.54
C ASN A 73 4.16 2.81 -7.39
N HIS A 74 5.18 3.62 -7.70
CA HIS A 74 6.20 4.05 -6.76
C HIS A 74 5.72 5.05 -5.70
N HIS A 75 4.52 5.63 -5.85
CA HIS A 75 3.86 6.43 -4.82
C HIS A 75 2.40 6.65 -5.22
N TRP A 76 1.47 6.21 -4.38
CA TRP A 76 0.04 6.40 -4.64
C TRP A 76 -0.59 7.39 -3.67
N GLN A 77 -0.43 7.16 -2.36
CA GLN A 77 -0.93 8.07 -1.33
C GLN A 77 -0.01 8.12 -0.12
N SER A 78 -0.04 9.25 0.59
CA SER A 78 0.64 9.41 1.87
C SER A 78 -0.26 10.10 2.88
N PHE A 79 -0.12 9.69 4.13
CA PHE A 79 -0.73 10.32 5.29
C PHE A 79 0.36 10.66 6.29
N ASN A 80 0.23 11.85 6.88
CA ASN A 80 1.12 12.30 7.94
C ASN A 80 0.32 12.33 9.24
N CYS A 81 0.89 11.74 10.29
CA CYS A 81 0.44 11.86 11.67
C CYS A 81 1.46 12.72 12.44
N PRO A 82 1.26 14.04 12.51
CA PRO A 82 2.13 14.94 13.27
C PRO A 82 2.13 14.59 14.77
N TYR A 83 3.29 14.64 15.40
CA TYR A 83 3.40 14.47 16.86
C TYR A 83 2.53 15.49 17.63
N GLU A 84 2.44 16.71 17.11
CA GLU A 84 1.68 17.82 17.70
C GLU A 84 0.16 17.67 17.60
N SER A 85 -0.34 16.76 16.74
CA SER A 85 -1.78 16.57 16.53
C SER A 85 -2.37 15.41 17.34
N VAL A 86 -1.57 14.73 18.16
CA VAL A 86 -1.97 13.52 18.89
C VAL A 86 -1.67 13.65 20.39
N VAL A 87 -2.41 12.90 21.21
CA VAL A 87 -2.18 12.87 22.66
C VAL A 87 -1.04 11.90 22.98
N THR A 88 0.01 12.43 23.61
CA THR A 88 1.18 11.65 23.98
C THR A 88 1.60 11.88 25.44
N TYR A 89 2.21 10.86 26.04
CA TYR A 89 2.91 10.96 27.32
C TYR A 89 4.31 10.36 27.17
N ARG A 90 5.36 11.11 27.52
CA ARG A 90 6.76 10.67 27.33
C ARG A 90 7.06 10.16 25.90
N ALA A 91 6.53 10.86 24.90
CA ALA A 91 6.63 10.49 23.48
C ALA A 91 5.91 9.18 23.07
N GLU A 92 5.04 8.65 23.92
CA GLU A 92 4.22 7.48 23.66
C GLU A 92 2.79 7.88 23.31
N LEU A 93 2.25 7.32 22.23
CA LEU A 93 0.87 7.50 21.80
C LEU A 93 -0.10 6.95 22.86
N GLN A 94 -1.08 7.75 23.28
CA GLN A 94 -2.05 7.35 24.31
C GLN A 94 -3.37 6.82 23.73
N HIS A 95 -3.72 7.23 22.51
CA HIS A 95 -4.97 6.86 21.86
C HIS A 95 -4.71 6.30 20.47
N ARG A 96 -5.59 5.40 20.03
CA ARG A 96 -5.52 4.80 18.70
C ARG A 96 -5.71 5.89 17.64
N GLU A 97 -4.81 5.94 16.67
CA GLU A 97 -4.89 6.81 15.50
C GLU A 97 -5.07 5.95 14.26
N GLU A 98 -6.04 6.28 13.42
CA GLU A 98 -6.37 5.49 12.24
C GLU A 98 -6.37 6.32 10.97
N VAL A 99 -5.93 5.71 9.87
CA VAL A 99 -6.08 6.23 8.53
C VAL A 99 -6.65 5.16 7.62
N TRP A 100 -7.51 5.60 6.69
CA TRP A 100 -8.09 4.74 5.67
C TRP A 100 -7.65 5.16 4.28
N PHE A 101 -7.19 4.19 3.50
CA PHE A 101 -6.94 4.33 2.08
C PHE A 101 -8.07 3.61 1.33
N HIS A 102 -9.03 4.36 0.79
CA HIS A 102 -10.21 3.79 0.09
C HIS A 102 -10.53 4.44 -1.26
N SER A 103 -9.93 5.60 -1.55
CA SER A 103 -10.14 6.32 -2.80
C SER A 103 -9.08 7.39 -3.03
N SER A 104 -8.91 7.80 -4.29
CA SER A 104 -8.12 8.96 -4.69
C SER A 104 -8.96 10.00 -5.42
N LEU A 105 -8.57 11.26 -5.31
CA LEU A 105 -9.09 12.33 -6.16
C LEU A 105 -8.29 12.36 -7.47
N MET A 106 -8.95 12.03 -8.57
CA MET A 106 -8.34 11.88 -9.88
C MET A 106 -9.02 12.81 -10.88
N LYS A 107 -8.27 13.31 -11.86
CA LYS A 107 -8.84 14.05 -12.97
C LYS A 107 -9.34 13.07 -14.03
N ASP A 108 -10.63 13.11 -14.31
CA ASP A 108 -11.25 12.34 -15.38
C ASP A 108 -10.76 12.87 -16.74
N GLU A 109 -10.17 12.00 -17.56
CA GLU A 109 -9.53 12.40 -18.81
C GLU A 109 -10.53 12.89 -19.88
N PHE A 110 -11.78 12.42 -19.82
CA PHE A 110 -12.81 12.75 -20.82
C PHE A 110 -13.50 14.09 -20.52
N THR A 111 -13.86 14.31 -19.27
CA THR A 111 -14.61 15.49 -18.81
C THR A 111 -13.72 16.58 -18.25
N GLY A 112 -12.47 16.25 -17.88
CA GLY A 112 -11.53 17.13 -17.20
C GLY A 112 -11.91 17.45 -15.75
N GLN A 113 -12.96 16.83 -15.21
CA GLN A 113 -13.44 17.06 -13.85
C GLN A 113 -12.68 16.23 -12.82
N TRP A 114 -12.62 16.74 -11.59
CA TRP A 114 -12.08 15.99 -10.46
C TRP A 114 -13.14 15.04 -9.92
N VAL A 115 -12.84 13.75 -9.93
CA VAL A 115 -13.72 12.68 -9.43
C VAL A 115 -13.02 11.91 -8.33
N THR A 116 -13.79 11.46 -7.34
CA THR A 116 -13.29 10.54 -6.31
C THR A 116 -13.45 9.12 -6.81
N THR A 117 -12.33 8.45 -7.05
CA THR A 117 -12.29 7.07 -7.58
C THR A 117 -11.89 6.13 -6.45
N SER A 118 -12.76 5.17 -6.12
CA SER A 118 -12.43 4.13 -5.15
C SER A 118 -11.52 3.07 -5.73
N TYR A 119 -10.80 2.39 -4.85
CA TYR A 119 -9.95 1.28 -5.26
C TYR A 119 -10.76 0.00 -5.48
N GLY A 120 -10.32 -0.78 -6.45
CA GLY A 120 -10.88 -2.09 -6.73
C GLY A 120 -9.86 -2.99 -7.42
N PHE A 121 -10.09 -4.29 -7.32
CA PHE A 121 -9.28 -5.28 -7.99
C PHE A 121 -9.70 -5.40 -9.45
N GLY A 122 -8.78 -5.13 -10.38
CA GLY A 122 -8.99 -5.35 -11.81
C GLY A 122 -8.84 -6.82 -12.19
N PRO A 123 -9.43 -7.26 -13.32
CA PRO A 123 -9.03 -8.51 -13.95
C PRO A 123 -7.60 -8.39 -14.49
N LEU A 124 -6.84 -9.48 -14.46
CA LEU A 124 -5.53 -9.58 -15.10
C LEU A 124 -5.56 -10.74 -16.09
N ALA A 125 -5.45 -10.44 -17.38
CA ALA A 125 -5.31 -11.43 -18.43
C ALA A 125 -3.87 -11.95 -18.52
N VAL A 126 -3.72 -13.22 -18.87
CA VAL A 126 -2.41 -13.85 -19.09
C VAL A 126 -2.35 -14.34 -20.53
N ASP A 127 -1.48 -13.72 -21.34
CA ASP A 127 -1.20 -14.14 -22.71
C ASP A 127 0.09 -14.95 -22.78
N GLY A 128 0.10 -16.05 -23.53
CA GLY A 128 1.21 -17.00 -23.57
C GLY A 128 2.50 -16.41 -24.16
N ASP A 129 2.37 -15.57 -25.19
CA ASP A 129 3.49 -15.16 -26.06
C ASP A 129 3.70 -13.65 -26.17
N ALA A 130 2.93 -12.84 -25.44
CA ALA A 130 3.08 -11.39 -25.50
C ALA A 130 4.45 -10.91 -24.97
N PRO A 131 5.11 -9.93 -25.63
CA PRO A 131 6.26 -9.26 -25.06
C PRO A 131 5.84 -8.45 -23.81
N LEU A 132 6.78 -8.26 -22.89
CA LEU A 132 6.59 -7.34 -21.76
C LEU A 132 6.31 -5.93 -22.30
N PRO A 133 5.30 -5.21 -21.78
CA PRO A 133 5.09 -3.81 -22.12
C PRO A 133 6.38 -3.00 -21.92
N GLU A 134 6.72 -2.12 -22.88
CA GLU A 134 7.99 -1.38 -22.89
C GLU A 134 8.23 -0.53 -21.62
N ASN A 135 7.16 -0.23 -20.89
CA ASN A 135 7.15 0.57 -19.67
C ASN A 135 7.24 -0.26 -18.37
N LEU A 136 7.40 -1.58 -18.44
CA LEU A 136 7.50 -2.44 -17.25
C LEU A 136 8.89 -3.08 -17.13
N THR A 137 9.49 -2.95 -15.95
CA THR A 137 10.72 -3.64 -15.59
C THR A 137 10.42 -4.98 -14.89
N PRO A 138 11.38 -5.92 -14.85
CA PRO A 138 11.22 -7.15 -14.06
C PRO A 138 10.86 -6.92 -12.59
N SER A 139 11.37 -5.83 -12.00
CA SER A 139 11.06 -5.43 -10.62
C SER A 139 9.62 -4.99 -10.44
N ASP A 140 9.00 -4.41 -11.48
CA ASP A 140 7.60 -4.00 -11.45
C ASP A 140 6.66 -5.22 -11.45
N ILE A 141 7.05 -6.28 -12.16
CA ILE A 141 6.31 -7.57 -12.20
C ILE A 141 6.30 -8.25 -10.83
N ASP A 142 7.43 -8.19 -10.11
CA ASP A 142 7.52 -8.74 -8.74
C ASP A 142 6.50 -8.07 -7.81
N LEU A 143 6.18 -6.79 -8.06
CA LEU A 143 5.27 -5.97 -7.25
C LEU A 143 3.81 -6.01 -7.71
N LEU A 144 3.52 -6.60 -8.87
CA LEU A 144 2.17 -6.75 -9.38
C LEU A 144 1.29 -7.56 -8.43
N GLY A 145 0.07 -7.09 -8.18
CA GLY A 145 -0.89 -7.67 -7.24
C GLY A 145 -0.56 -7.40 -5.77
N SER A 146 0.36 -6.48 -5.48
CA SER A 146 0.76 -6.15 -4.10
C SER A 146 0.17 -4.83 -3.63
N LEU A 147 -0.33 -4.84 -2.39
CA LEU A 147 -0.65 -3.64 -1.63
C LEU A 147 0.43 -3.46 -0.58
N ARG A 148 1.10 -2.31 -0.57
CA ARG A 148 2.24 -2.06 0.32
C ARG A 148 1.96 -0.83 1.18
N VAL A 149 2.21 -0.98 2.48
CA VAL A 149 2.14 0.11 3.46
C VAL A 149 3.50 0.25 4.11
N SER A 150 4.06 1.44 4.05
CA SER A 150 5.29 1.80 4.75
C SER A 150 4.95 2.76 5.87
N VAL A 151 5.30 2.40 7.11
CA VAL A 151 5.13 3.27 8.28
C VAL A 151 6.49 3.63 8.84
N TYR A 152 6.84 4.91 8.89
CA TYR A 152 8.14 5.33 9.36
C TYR A 152 8.11 6.68 10.09
N ARG A 153 9.07 6.85 10.99
CA ARG A 153 9.26 8.07 11.77
C ARG A 153 10.11 9.05 10.97
N ALA A 154 9.65 10.28 10.86
CA ALA A 154 10.34 11.37 10.18
C ALA A 154 10.64 12.52 11.15
N LYS A 155 11.81 13.14 10.98
CA LYS A 155 12.32 14.23 11.83
C LYS A 155 12.19 15.63 11.21
N LYS A 156 11.85 15.69 9.93
CA LYS A 156 11.70 16.94 9.20
C LYS A 156 10.28 17.00 8.66
N LYS A 157 9.52 17.97 9.16
CA LYS A 157 8.31 18.44 8.50
C LYS A 157 8.74 18.98 7.14
N THR A 158 8.54 18.21 6.07
CA THR A 158 8.81 18.69 4.71
C THR A 158 7.85 19.85 4.47
N LEU A 159 8.38 21.07 4.42
CA LEU A 159 7.62 22.22 3.96
C LEU A 159 7.44 22.04 2.44
N TYR A 160 6.33 21.44 2.04
CA TYR A 160 6.00 21.30 0.64
C TYR A 160 5.79 22.70 0.05
N LYS A 161 6.45 22.99 -1.07
CA LYS A 161 6.05 24.11 -1.91
C LYS A 161 4.59 23.86 -2.33
N PRO A 162 3.75 24.89 -2.45
CA PRO A 162 2.46 24.75 -3.08
C PRO A 162 2.65 24.04 -4.43
N TYR A 163 1.95 22.92 -4.59
CA TYR A 163 1.97 22.12 -5.80
C TYR A 163 0.53 21.93 -6.24
N VAL A 164 0.30 22.05 -7.54
CA VAL A 164 -0.99 21.78 -8.15
C VAL A 164 -1.03 20.28 -8.44
N TRP A 165 -1.85 19.55 -7.71
CA TRP A 165 -2.11 18.14 -7.99
C TRP A 165 -2.70 18.01 -9.40
N ASP A 166 -2.04 17.23 -10.26
CA ASP A 166 -2.44 16.94 -11.64
C ASP A 166 -2.65 15.43 -11.88
N GLY A 167 -2.92 14.68 -10.81
CA GLY A 167 -3.08 13.23 -10.87
C GLY A 167 -4.14 12.78 -11.87
N SER A 168 -3.71 12.01 -12.87
CA SER A 168 -4.57 11.32 -13.83
C SER A 168 -4.82 9.88 -13.41
N THR A 169 -5.96 9.31 -13.80
CA THR A 169 -6.27 7.91 -13.53
C THR A 169 -5.16 7.01 -14.06
N PRO A 170 -4.50 6.18 -13.22
CA PRO A 170 -3.48 5.28 -13.70
C PRO A 170 -4.12 4.30 -14.69
N LYS A 171 -3.41 3.98 -15.76
CA LYS A 171 -3.85 2.93 -16.67
C LYS A 171 -3.60 1.58 -15.99
N PRO A 172 -4.65 0.79 -15.71
CA PRO A 172 -4.46 -0.53 -15.13
C PRO A 172 -3.63 -1.40 -16.09
N LEU A 173 -2.85 -2.32 -15.51
CA LEU A 173 -2.20 -3.36 -16.30
C LEU A 173 -3.23 -4.46 -16.55
N ASP A 174 -3.83 -4.46 -17.73
CA ASP A 174 -4.91 -5.41 -18.06
C ASP A 174 -4.36 -6.78 -18.48
N GLU A 175 -3.12 -6.85 -18.98
CA GLU A 175 -2.54 -8.05 -19.58
C GLU A 175 -1.04 -8.16 -19.29
N ILE A 176 -0.58 -9.39 -18.99
CA ILE A 176 0.83 -9.71 -18.81
C ILE A 176 1.15 -11.09 -19.39
N SER A 177 2.37 -11.30 -19.86
CA SER A 177 2.71 -12.59 -20.42
C SER A 177 2.93 -13.69 -19.39
N GLU A 178 2.56 -14.92 -19.73
CA GLU A 178 2.74 -16.09 -18.85
C GLU A 178 4.23 -16.29 -18.52
N ARG A 179 5.13 -16.02 -19.48
CA ARG A 179 6.58 -16.09 -19.30
C ARG A 179 7.07 -15.12 -18.22
N ALA A 180 6.52 -13.91 -18.17
CA ALA A 180 6.83 -12.92 -17.15
C ALA A 180 6.38 -13.36 -15.75
N LEU A 181 5.17 -13.94 -15.64
CA LEU A 181 4.65 -14.47 -14.38
C LEU A 181 5.39 -15.72 -13.88
N LYS A 182 5.80 -16.63 -14.78
CA LYS A 182 6.58 -17.84 -14.42
C LYS A 182 7.91 -17.48 -13.75
N GLY A 183 8.56 -16.38 -14.18
CA GLY A 183 9.77 -15.87 -13.52
C GLY A 183 9.55 -15.49 -12.04
N LYS A 184 8.35 -15.02 -11.69
CA LYS A 184 7.93 -14.73 -10.30
C LYS A 184 7.61 -16.01 -9.54
N ALA A 185 6.87 -16.94 -10.15
CA ALA A 185 6.50 -18.21 -9.53
C ALA A 185 7.72 -19.08 -9.17
N ILE A 186 8.79 -19.04 -9.98
CA ILE A 186 10.03 -19.79 -9.70
C ILE A 186 10.72 -19.28 -8.41
N LYS A 187 10.65 -17.98 -8.08
CA LYS A 187 11.24 -17.43 -6.84
C LYS A 187 10.55 -17.94 -5.56
N HIS A 188 9.28 -18.34 -5.66
CA HIS A 188 8.47 -18.91 -4.57
C HIS A 188 8.34 -20.45 -4.67
N ASN A 189 9.19 -21.10 -5.48
CA ASN A 189 9.20 -22.56 -5.65
C ASN A 189 10.62 -23.14 -5.59
N VAL A 190 11.61 -22.35 -5.16
CA VAL A 190 12.96 -22.87 -4.95
C VAL A 190 12.99 -23.60 -3.61
N LYS A 191 12.88 -24.93 -3.70
CA LYS A 191 13.28 -25.88 -2.64
C LYS A 191 14.77 -25.81 -2.36
#